data_AF-A0A9P6STF3-F1
#
_entry.id   AF-A0A9P6STF3-F1
#
_cell.length_a   1.000
_cell.length_b   1.000
_cell.length_c   1.000
_cell.angle_alpha   90.00
_cell.angle_beta   90.00
_cell.angle_gamma   90.00
#
_symmetry.space_group_name_H-M   'P 1'
#
loop_
_entity.id
_entity.type
_entity.pdbx_description
1 polymer ?
#
loop_
_entity_poly.entity_id
_entity_poly.type
_entity_poly.pdbx_seq_one_letter_code
_entity_poly.pdbx_strand_id
1 'polypeptide(L)'
;MLENSKKFQCGTCKQRFEVLADVEQYNQVSPPSRCLAKNNVRPCMGTKFQMIETPPGQMPEGCRDYQEIKIQEQTNKLTMGTIPGSMVVILHDDLVDHAKSGDDVTIT
;
A
#
# COMPACT_ATOMS: atom_id res chain seq x y z
N MET A 1 5.22 10.08 3.09
CA MET A 1 3.80 9.76 3.25
C MET A 1 3.16 9.46 1.89
N LEU A 2 2.43 8.35 1.80
CA LEU A 2 1.80 7.81 0.59
C LEU A 2 0.34 7.45 0.88
N GLU A 3 -0.54 7.65 -0.10
CA GLU A 3 -1.96 7.26 0.01
C GLU A 3 -2.12 5.74 -0.16
N ASN A 4 -2.42 5.05 0.95
CA ASN A 4 -2.56 3.60 1.01
C ASN A 4 -4.02 3.13 0.84
N SER A 5 -4.99 4.02 0.91
CA SER A 5 -6.39 3.65 0.73
C SER A 5 -7.26 4.80 0.26
N LYS A 6 -8.38 4.46 -0.40
CA LYS A 6 -9.43 5.42 -0.79
C LYS A 6 -10.81 4.91 -0.41
N LYS A 7 -11.69 5.85 -0.07
CA LYS A 7 -13.11 5.56 0.17
C LYS A 7 -13.90 5.66 -1.13
N PHE A 8 -14.73 4.66 -1.38
CA PHE A 8 -15.66 4.61 -2.49
C PHE A 8 -17.09 4.47 -2.00
N GLN A 9 -18.03 5.04 -2.74
CA GLN A 9 -19.46 4.88 -2.52
C GLN A 9 -20.08 4.09 -3.68
N CYS A 10 -20.82 3.03 -3.36
CA CYS A 10 -21.56 2.27 -4.37
C CYS A 10 -22.74 3.09 -4.91
N GLY A 11 -22.93 3.13 -6.24
CA GLY A 11 -24.08 3.78 -6.86
C GLY A 11 -25.43 3.14 -6.51
N THR A 12 -25.44 1.81 -6.29
CA THR A 12 -26.66 1.00 -6.07
C THR A 12 -27.10 0.98 -4.62
N CYS A 13 -26.24 0.51 -3.70
CA CYS A 13 -26.60 0.40 -2.28
C CYS A 13 -26.25 1.66 -1.46
N LYS A 14 -25.58 2.65 -2.06
CA LYS A 14 -25.11 3.89 -1.43
C LYS A 14 -24.18 3.70 -0.21
N GLN A 15 -23.77 2.46 0.06
CA GLN A 15 -22.81 2.15 1.11
C GLN A 15 -21.41 2.64 0.72
N ARG A 16 -20.67 3.09 1.74
CA ARG A 16 -19.29 3.52 1.65
C ARG A 16 -18.38 2.41 2.14
N PHE A 17 -17.27 2.20 1.46
CA PHE A 17 -16.26 1.22 1.84
C PHE A 17 -14.88 1.71 1.40
N GLU A 18 -13.85 1.12 1.98
CA GLU A 18 -12.46 1.47 1.73
C GLU A 18 -11.79 0.43 0.82
N VAL A 19 -10.94 0.90 -0.09
CA VAL A 19 -10.13 0.07 -0.98
C VAL A 19 -8.67 0.41 -0.72
N LEU A 20 -7.89 -0.62 -0.43
CA LEU A 20 -6.45 -0.50 -0.22
C LEU A 20 -5.72 -0.37 -1.56
N ALA A 21 -4.61 0.36 -1.54
CA ALA A 21 -3.67 0.47 -2.64
C ALA A 21 -3.00 -0.87 -2.90
N ASP A 22 -2.78 -1.17 -4.17
CA ASP A 22 -2.02 -2.35 -4.58
C ASP A 22 -0.53 -1.98 -4.62
N VAL A 23 0.22 -2.53 -3.67
CA VAL A 23 1.66 -2.30 -3.50
C VAL A 23 2.44 -2.78 -4.71
N GLU A 24 2.04 -3.90 -5.34
CA GLU A 24 2.71 -4.44 -6.52
C GLU A 24 2.47 -3.57 -7.76
N GLN A 25 1.37 -2.82 -7.78
CA GLN A 25 1.01 -1.88 -8.83
C GLN A 25 1.38 -0.44 -8.48
N TYR A 26 2.55 -0.23 -7.85
CA TYR A 26 3.05 1.10 -7.48
C TYR A 26 2.10 1.88 -6.56
N ASN A 27 1.45 1.19 -5.62
CA ASN A 27 0.45 1.76 -4.71
C ASN A 27 -0.73 2.42 -5.44
N GLN A 28 -1.14 1.85 -6.59
CA GLN A 28 -2.31 2.31 -7.29
C GLN A 28 -3.60 1.88 -6.57
N VAL A 29 -4.52 2.82 -6.34
CA VAL A 29 -5.86 2.53 -5.83
C VAL A 29 -6.84 2.51 -6.99
N SER A 30 -7.20 1.32 -7.45
CA SER A 30 -8.19 1.13 -8.50
C SER A 30 -9.60 0.95 -7.92
N PRO A 31 -10.66 1.40 -8.63
CA PRO A 31 -12.03 1.12 -8.20
C PRO A 31 -12.28 -0.40 -8.23
N PRO A 32 -13.05 -0.95 -7.28
CA PRO A 32 -13.26 -2.39 -7.21
C PRO A 32 -14.15 -2.87 -8.36
N SER A 33 -14.08 -4.16 -8.68
CA SER A 33 -14.95 -4.78 -9.69
C SER A 33 -16.36 -5.11 -9.18
N ARG A 34 -16.53 -5.20 -7.85
CA ARG A 34 -17.79 -5.53 -7.16
C ARG A 34 -17.91 -4.74 -5.86
N CYS A 35 -19.13 -4.59 -5.36
CA CYS A 35 -19.35 -3.90 -4.09
C CYS A 35 -18.72 -4.68 -2.92
N LEU A 36 -17.87 -4.00 -2.14
CA LEU A 36 -17.19 -4.56 -0.97
C LEU A 36 -17.90 -4.24 0.36
N ALA A 37 -19.09 -3.63 0.30
CA ALA A 37 -19.83 -3.25 1.51
C ALA A 37 -20.31 -4.50 2.28
N LYS A 38 -19.76 -4.70 3.47
CA LYS A 38 -20.07 -5.84 4.35
C LYS A 38 -21.41 -5.70 5.11
N ASN A 39 -21.97 -4.49 5.17
CA ASN A 39 -23.18 -4.18 5.96
C ASN A 39 -24.51 -4.55 5.28
N ASN A 40 -24.50 -5.21 4.13
CA ASN A 40 -25.75 -5.59 3.46
C ASN A 40 -26.16 -7.02 3.83
N VAL A 41 -27.44 -7.21 4.18
CA VAL A 41 -28.05 -8.53 4.42
C VAL A 41 -27.94 -9.44 3.19
N ARG A 42 -27.83 -8.87 1.99
CA ARG A 42 -27.55 -9.57 0.73
C ARG A 42 -26.35 -8.94 0.01
N PRO A 43 -25.49 -9.73 -0.66
CA PRO A 43 -24.38 -9.19 -1.43
C PRO A 43 -24.89 -8.26 -2.53
N CYS A 44 -24.35 -7.04 -2.57
CA CYS A 44 -24.72 -6.05 -3.57
C CYS A 44 -23.97 -6.33 -4.89
N MET A 45 -24.72 -6.43 -5.99
CA MET A 45 -24.17 -6.64 -7.34
C MET A 45 -23.89 -5.33 -8.09
N GLY A 46 -23.76 -4.21 -7.38
CA GLY A 46 -23.43 -2.93 -7.99
C GLY A 46 -22.00 -2.94 -8.54
N THR A 47 -21.82 -2.38 -9.74
CA THR A 47 -20.53 -2.26 -10.44
C THR A 47 -20.11 -0.81 -10.68
N LYS A 48 -20.95 0.15 -10.29
CA LYS A 48 -20.66 1.58 -10.39
C LYS A 48 -20.25 2.12 -9.02
N PHE A 49 -19.06 2.71 -8.96
CA PHE A 49 -18.48 3.26 -7.73
C PHE A 49 -18.03 4.69 -7.96
N GLN A 50 -18.33 5.56 -6.99
CA GLN A 50 -17.88 6.94 -6.98
C GLN A 50 -16.79 7.08 -5.91
N MET A 51 -15.63 7.61 -6.29
CA MET A 51 -14.59 7.95 -5.33
C MET A 51 -15.08 9.11 -4.44
N ILE A 52 -14.85 9.01 -3.14
CA ILE A 52 -15.10 10.11 -2.21
C ILE A 52 -13.80 10.90 -2.11
N GLU A 53 -13.79 12.10 -2.67
CA GLU A 53 -12.65 13.00 -2.59
C GLU A 53 -12.52 13.57 -1.17
N THR A 54 -11.29 13.68 -0.70
CA THR A 54 -10.97 14.37 0.54
C THR A 54 -11.19 15.88 0.34
N PRO A 55 -11.82 16.60 1.29
CA PRO A 55 -12.00 18.04 1.20
C PRO A 55 -10.67 18.78 0.99
N PRO A 56 -10.65 19.89 0.21
CA PRO A 56 -9.44 20.67 0.01
C PRO A 56 -8.91 21.20 1.36
N GLY A 57 -7.62 21.00 1.61
CA GLY A 57 -6.97 21.37 2.86
C GLY A 57 -6.98 20.30 3.95
N GLN A 58 -7.54 19.11 3.69
CA GLN A 58 -7.43 17.95 4.58
C GLN A 58 -6.56 16.85 3.96
N MET A 59 -5.81 16.15 4.81
CA MET A 59 -5.07 14.97 4.42
C MET A 59 -6.03 13.80 4.18
N PRO A 60 -5.86 13.00 3.12
CA PRO A 60 -6.63 11.77 2.95
C PRO A 60 -6.48 10.88 4.18
N GLU A 61 -7.58 10.33 4.69
CA GLU A 61 -7.58 9.45 5.86
C GLU A 61 -6.76 8.17 5.64
N GLY A 62 -6.48 7.82 4.38
CA GLY A 62 -5.67 6.67 3.98
C GLY A 62 -4.18 6.95 3.79
N CYS A 63 -3.70 8.15 4.12
CA CYS A 63 -2.27 8.46 4.02
C CYS A 63 -1.48 7.83 5.17
N ARG A 64 -0.36 7.18 4.85
CA ARG A 64 0.56 6.58 5.82
C ARG A 64 2.00 6.86 5.47
N ASP A 65 2.90 6.72 6.43
CA ASP A 65 4.33 6.86 6.14
C ASP A 65 4.84 5.67 5.33
N TYR A 66 5.72 5.96 4.39
CA TYR A 66 6.14 5.05 3.34
C TYR A 66 7.58 5.33 2.97
N GLN A 67 8.39 4.28 2.92
CA GLN A 67 9.77 4.33 2.47
C GLN A 67 10.12 3.03 1.75
N GLU A 68 10.79 3.15 0.60
CA GLU A 68 11.41 2.02 -0.08
C GLU A 68 12.91 2.04 0.18
N ILE A 69 13.46 0.93 0.65
CA ILE A 69 14.89 0.75 0.82
C ILE A 69 15.40 -0.43 0.01
N LYS A 70 16.62 -0.33 -0.50
CA LYS A 70 17.29 -1.42 -1.21
C LYS A 70 18.19 -2.17 -0.24
N ILE A 71 17.93 -3.45 -0.06
CA ILE A 71 18.76 -4.35 0.75
C ILE A 71 19.68 -5.12 -0.18
N GLN A 72 20.96 -5.13 0.14
CA GLN A 72 21.97 -5.88 -0.59
C GLN A 72 22.43 -7.09 0.24
N GLU A 73 22.69 -8.21 -0.43
CA GLU A 73 23.29 -9.37 0.21
C GLU A 73 24.66 -9.03 0.82
N GLN A 74 24.96 -9.65 1.96
CA GLN A 74 26.25 -9.50 2.62
C GLN A 74 27.37 -10.10 1.74
N THR A 75 28.15 -9.22 1.11
CA THR A 75 29.26 -9.58 0.20
C THR A 75 30.28 -10.51 0.84
N ASN A 76 30.53 -10.36 2.15
CA ASN A 76 31.50 -11.18 2.90
C ASN A 76 31.12 -12.66 3.03
N LYS A 77 29.87 -13.03 2.70
CA LYS A 77 29.38 -14.41 2.74
C LYS A 77 29.28 -15.04 1.35
N LEU A 78 29.62 -14.31 0.30
CA LEU A 78 29.51 -14.78 -1.08
C LEU A 78 30.81 -15.44 -1.55
N THR A 79 30.69 -16.42 -2.45
CA THR A 79 31.86 -17.04 -3.09
C THR A 79 32.47 -16.04 -4.07
N MET A 80 33.81 -16.00 -4.12
CA MET A 80 34.55 -15.08 -4.99
C MET A 80 34.12 -15.24 -6.45
N GLY A 81 33.75 -14.13 -7.11
CA GLY A 81 33.22 -14.13 -8.48
C GLY A 81 31.69 -14.11 -8.59
N THR A 82 30.95 -14.13 -7.47
CA THR A 82 29.49 -13.99 -7.46
C THR A 82 29.08 -12.52 -7.42
N ILE A 83 28.05 -12.14 -8.19
CA ILE A 83 27.43 -10.81 -8.13
C ILE A 83 26.42 -10.82 -6.96
N PRO A 84 26.52 -9.90 -5.99
CA PRO A 84 25.58 -9.84 -4.88
C PRO A 84 24.15 -9.56 -5.34
N GLY A 85 23.20 -10.33 -4.82
CA GLY A 85 21.78 -10.07 -5.00
C GLY A 85 21.33 -8.81 -4.25
N SER A 86 20.16 -8.30 -4.64
CA SER A 86 19.49 -7.23 -3.92
C SER A 86 17.99 -7.36 -4.02
N MET A 87 17.28 -6.87 -3.00
CA MET A 87 15.82 -6.77 -2.97
C MET A 87 15.37 -5.37 -2.53
N VAL A 88 14.15 -4.98 -2.89
CA VAL A 88 13.51 -3.77 -2.37
C VAL A 88 12.59 -4.17 -1.23
N VAL A 89 12.66 -3.45 -0.12
CA VAL A 89 11.81 -3.62 1.05
C VAL A 89 11.02 -2.33 1.27
N ILE A 90 9.74 -2.48 1.55
CA ILE A 90 8.84 -1.38 1.88
C ILE A 90 8.69 -1.29 3.39
N LEU A 91 8.96 -0.11 3.93
CA LEU A 91 8.78 0.24 5.32
C LEU A 91 7.57 1.16 5.44
N HIS A 92 6.79 0.93 6.50
CA HIS A 92 5.59 1.71 6.78
C HIS A 92 5.58 2.21 8.22
N ASP A 93 4.89 3.34 8.44
CA ASP A 93 4.64 3.93 9.76
C ASP A 93 5.93 4.01 10.60
N ASP A 94 5.95 3.38 11.78
CA ASP A 94 7.06 3.43 12.73
C ASP A 94 8.38 2.81 12.23
N LEU A 95 8.32 2.05 11.13
CA LEU A 95 9.52 1.48 10.51
C LEU A 95 10.20 2.46 9.55
N VAL A 96 9.53 3.53 9.14
CA VAL A 96 10.15 4.55 8.28
C VAL A 96 11.29 5.23 9.03
N ASP A 97 12.39 5.44 8.32
CA ASP A 97 13.65 6.01 8.85
C ASP A 97 14.34 5.18 9.94
N HIS A 98 13.93 3.92 10.12
CA HIS A 98 14.53 3.03 11.11
C HIS A 98 15.90 2.47 10.69
N ALA A 99 16.21 2.47 9.39
CA ALA A 99 17.47 1.99 8.83
C ALA A 99 18.11 3.03 7.92
N LYS A 100 19.45 3.12 7.96
CA LYS A 100 20.25 4.03 7.13
C LYS A 100 21.18 3.25 6.21
N SER A 101 21.68 3.93 5.18
CA SER A 101 22.67 3.37 4.27
C SER A 101 23.91 2.89 5.02
N GLY A 102 24.24 1.61 4.89
CA GLY A 102 25.39 0.98 5.55
C GLY A 102 25.03 0.17 6.79
N ASP A 103 23.80 0.22 7.27
CA ASP A 103 23.36 -0.61 8.39
C ASP A 103 23.22 -2.09 7.97
N ASP A 104 23.67 -3.00 8.83
CA ASP A 104 23.34 -4.42 8.73
C ASP A 104 21.94 -4.66 9.30
N VAL A 105 21.03 -5.17 8.47
CA VAL A 105 19.63 -5.39 8.83
C VAL A 105 19.23 -6.86 8.74
N THR A 106 18.32 -7.27 9.61
CA THR A 106 17.65 -8.58 9.54
C THR A 106 16.18 -8.34 9.21
N ILE A 107 15.69 -8.95 8.13
CA ILE A 107 14.29 -8.85 7.69
C ILE A 107 13.54 -10.10 8.16
N THR A 108 12.35 -9.93 8.74
CA THR A 108 11.51 -11.00 9.31
C THR A 108 10.14 -11.06 8.67
#